data_AF-A0A3B8WQH0-F1
#
_entry.id   AF-A0A3B8WQH0-F1
#
_cell.length_a   1.000
_cell.length_b   1.000
_cell.length_c   1.000
_cell.angle_alpha   90.00
_cell.angle_beta   90.00
_cell.angle_gamma   90.00
#
_symmetry.space_group_name_H-M   'P 1'
#
loop_
_entity.id
_entity.type
_entity.pdbx_description
1 polymer ?
#
loop_
_entity_poly.entity_id
_entity_poly.type
_entity_poly.pdbx_seq_one_letter_code
_entity_poly.pdbx_strand_id
1 'polypeptide(L)'
;VVDLIDNLRCNPSGQLCRLVIANAGLLTGSGYSKKVRYANLLRDWLIHLAGQLSGQPFETLILGKEEGRKFHFPVMAPEQAQKHFEAILGRWMEATTRTLPIHCEAGFAWITSFYGGKKFIGDHERAISEAEQAYSTALDRDTGYLLGAFESPEALMASGEFEALLHQLYVPLWEAEQGKSAAEQIGSME
;
A
#
# COMPACT_ATOMS: atom_id res chain seq x y z
N VAL A 1 -16.05 -2.48 -18.35
CA VAL A 1 -15.10 -2.06 -17.28
C VAL A 1 -15.48 -0.71 -16.68
N VAL A 2 -15.83 0.31 -17.48
CA VAL A 2 -16.23 1.64 -16.99
C VAL A 2 -17.47 1.63 -16.08
N ASP A 3 -18.34 0.64 -16.20
CA ASP A 3 -19.62 0.53 -15.45
C ASP A 3 -19.47 0.14 -13.96
N LEU A 4 -18.24 -0.11 -13.48
CA LEU A 4 -17.96 -0.51 -12.09
C LEU A 4 -17.13 0.52 -11.30
N ILE A 5 -16.54 1.51 -11.98
CA ILE A 5 -15.76 2.56 -11.30
C ILE A 5 -16.71 3.69 -10.93
N ASP A 6 -17.00 3.78 -9.63
CA ASP A 6 -17.91 4.77 -9.07
C ASP A 6 -17.23 6.14 -8.78
N ASN A 7 -18.03 7.10 -8.36
CA ASN A 7 -17.57 8.39 -7.83
C ASN A 7 -16.73 9.24 -8.80
N LEU A 8 -16.95 9.06 -10.10
CA LEU A 8 -16.26 9.82 -11.14
C LEU A 8 -16.79 11.25 -11.23
N ARG A 9 -15.84 12.16 -11.43
CA ARG A 9 -16.04 13.58 -11.73
C ARG A 9 -15.16 13.92 -12.93
N CYS A 10 -15.65 14.80 -13.79
CA CYS A 10 -14.94 15.27 -14.95
C CYS A 10 -14.72 16.78 -14.82
N ASN A 11 -13.50 17.25 -15.09
CA ASN A 11 -13.24 18.67 -15.19
C ASN A 11 -13.56 19.20 -16.62
N PRO A 12 -13.57 20.53 -16.87
CA PRO A 12 -13.85 21.09 -18.19
C PRO A 12 -12.88 20.63 -19.30
N SER A 13 -11.69 20.16 -18.94
CA SER A 13 -10.68 19.63 -19.86
C SER A 13 -10.88 18.15 -20.19
N GLY A 14 -11.93 17.50 -19.68
CA GLY A 14 -12.21 16.09 -19.93
C GLY A 14 -11.47 15.11 -19.01
N GLN A 15 -10.70 15.61 -18.02
CA GLN A 15 -9.91 14.74 -17.14
C GLN A 15 -10.80 14.13 -16.05
N LEU A 16 -10.61 12.83 -15.80
CA LEU A 16 -11.39 12.07 -14.84
C LEU A 16 -10.71 12.05 -13.47
N CYS A 17 -11.50 12.35 -12.44
CA CYS A 17 -11.09 12.24 -11.04
C CYS A 17 -12.13 11.40 -10.29
N ARG A 18 -11.67 10.34 -9.63
CA ARG A 18 -12.48 9.59 -8.67
C ARG A 18 -12.40 10.26 -7.30
N LEU A 19 -13.51 10.84 -6.85
CA LEU A 19 -13.59 11.57 -5.57
C LEU A 19 -14.29 10.74 -4.50
N VAL A 20 -13.55 10.30 -3.49
CA VAL A 20 -14.05 9.40 -2.43
C VAL A 20 -14.06 10.12 -1.09
N ILE A 21 -15.12 9.92 -0.31
CA ILE A 21 -15.12 10.23 1.12
C ILE A 21 -14.80 8.94 1.86
N ALA A 22 -13.74 8.95 2.67
CA ALA A 22 -13.28 7.77 3.38
C ALA A 22 -14.34 7.30 4.38
N ASN A 23 -14.71 6.02 4.29
CA ASN A 23 -15.68 5.42 5.22
C ASN A 23 -15.02 4.98 6.55
N ALA A 24 -13.70 4.83 6.57
CA ALA A 24 -12.90 4.49 7.74
C ALA A 24 -11.88 5.60 8.05
N GLY A 25 -11.37 5.63 9.28
CA GLY A 25 -10.24 6.51 9.62
C GLY A 25 -9.01 6.11 8.82
N LEU A 26 -8.34 7.08 8.19
CA LEU A 26 -7.16 6.83 7.38
C LEU A 26 -5.86 6.96 8.18
N LEU A 27 -5.95 7.41 9.43
CA LEU A 27 -4.82 7.57 10.33
C LEU A 27 -4.97 6.71 11.59
N THR A 28 -3.84 6.34 12.17
CA THR A 28 -3.73 5.73 13.51
C THR A 28 -2.79 6.57 14.38
N GLY A 29 -2.90 6.45 15.69
CA GLY A 29 -2.12 7.25 16.64
C GLY A 29 -2.70 8.66 16.86
N SER A 30 -1.95 9.49 17.59
CA SER A 30 -2.41 10.82 18.04
C SER A 30 -1.28 11.85 17.95
N GLY A 31 -1.62 13.12 17.76
CA GLY A 31 -0.63 14.21 17.70
C GLY A 31 0.41 13.98 16.60
N TYR A 32 1.70 14.07 16.96
CA TYR A 32 2.84 13.92 16.04
C TYR A 32 3.12 12.47 15.60
N SER A 33 2.46 11.46 16.20
CA SER A 33 2.67 10.05 15.87
C SER A 33 1.63 9.47 14.90
N LYS A 34 0.88 10.35 14.20
CA LYS A 34 -0.11 9.91 13.20
C LYS A 34 0.56 9.11 12.09
N LYS A 35 0.18 7.84 11.96
CA LYS A 35 0.62 6.95 10.86
C LYS A 35 -0.54 6.68 9.91
N VAL A 36 -0.25 6.52 8.63
CA VAL A 36 -1.26 6.16 7.62
C VAL A 36 -1.69 4.70 7.83
N ARG A 37 -2.99 4.44 7.79
CA ARG A 37 -3.56 3.09 7.76
C ARG A 37 -3.67 2.63 6.32
N TYR A 38 -2.56 2.18 5.74
CA TYR A 38 -2.52 1.80 4.32
C TYR A 38 -3.49 0.69 3.93
N ALA A 39 -3.86 -0.21 4.85
CA ALA A 39 -4.91 -1.20 4.63
C ALA A 39 -6.23 -0.56 4.15
N ASN A 40 -6.54 0.65 4.64
CA ASN A 40 -7.75 1.40 4.26
C ASN A 40 -7.61 2.11 2.91
N LEU A 41 -6.43 2.12 2.29
CA LEU A 41 -6.17 2.69 0.97
C LEU A 41 -6.07 1.62 -0.14
N LEU A 42 -5.88 0.34 0.22
CA LEU A 42 -5.65 -0.75 -0.76
C LEU A 42 -6.77 -0.87 -1.81
N ARG A 43 -8.03 -0.72 -1.39
CA ARG A 43 -9.17 -0.78 -2.31
C ARG A 43 -9.12 0.36 -3.32
N ASP A 44 -8.92 1.58 -2.84
CA ASP A 44 -8.88 2.76 -3.71
C ASP A 44 -7.66 2.73 -4.62
N TRP A 45 -6.55 2.16 -4.16
CA TRP A 45 -5.36 1.90 -4.97
C TRP A 45 -5.65 0.96 -6.14
N LEU A 46 -6.32 -0.17 -5.88
CA LEU A 46 -6.67 -1.12 -6.94
C LEU A 46 -7.63 -0.50 -7.98
N ILE A 47 -8.62 0.27 -7.52
CA ILE A 47 -9.54 0.97 -8.41
C ILE A 47 -8.81 2.05 -9.21
N HIS A 48 -7.86 2.76 -8.59
CA HIS A 48 -7.02 3.74 -9.26
C HIS A 48 -6.23 3.10 -10.41
N LEU A 49 -5.54 1.99 -10.15
CA LEU A 49 -4.81 1.24 -11.18
C LEU A 49 -5.74 0.81 -12.33
N ALA A 50 -6.93 0.28 -12.02
CA ALA A 50 -7.91 -0.07 -13.06
C ALA A 50 -8.38 1.16 -13.86
N GLY A 51 -8.53 2.32 -13.20
CA GLY A 51 -8.88 3.59 -13.83
C GLY A 51 -7.82 4.10 -14.80
N GLN A 52 -6.53 3.94 -14.48
CA GLN A 52 -5.43 4.28 -15.40
C GLN A 52 -5.50 3.49 -16.71
N LEU A 53 -6.04 2.26 -16.68
CA LEU A 53 -6.17 1.40 -17.85
C LEU A 53 -7.39 1.75 -18.74
N SER A 54 -8.12 2.83 -18.44
CA SER A 54 -9.25 3.30 -19.24
C SER A 54 -8.86 4.05 -20.52
N GLY A 55 -7.57 4.38 -20.69
CA GLY A 55 -7.07 5.16 -21.83
C GLY A 55 -7.31 6.67 -21.71
N GLN A 56 -7.73 7.15 -20.54
CA GLN A 56 -7.89 8.57 -20.21
C GLN A 56 -7.08 8.89 -18.95
N PRO A 57 -6.56 10.13 -18.80
CA PRO A 57 -5.95 10.57 -17.55
C PRO A 57 -6.92 10.37 -16.37
N PHE A 58 -6.47 9.63 -15.36
CA PHE A 58 -7.28 9.21 -14.23
C PHE A 58 -6.58 9.54 -12.91
N GLU A 59 -7.24 10.31 -12.06
CA GLU A 59 -6.77 10.62 -10.71
C GLU A 59 -7.72 10.05 -9.65
N THR A 60 -7.23 9.89 -8.42
CA THR A 60 -8.08 9.52 -7.28
C THR A 60 -7.80 10.42 -6.10
N LEU A 61 -8.84 11.10 -5.61
CA LEU A 61 -8.78 11.95 -4.43
C LEU A 61 -9.66 11.35 -3.33
N ILE A 62 -9.04 11.04 -2.20
CA ILE A 62 -9.70 10.46 -1.03
C ILE A 62 -9.70 11.50 0.09
N LEU A 63 -10.88 11.91 0.52
CA LEU A 63 -11.09 12.83 1.64
C LEU A 63 -11.20 12.02 2.93
N GLY A 64 -10.25 12.19 3.84
CA GLY A 64 -10.28 11.57 5.16
C GLY A 64 -11.38 12.15 6.04
N LYS A 65 -11.83 11.38 7.04
CA LYS A 65 -12.75 11.88 8.08
C LYS A 65 -12.05 12.86 9.02
N GLU A 66 -10.74 12.69 9.16
CA GLU A 66 -9.88 13.55 9.94
C GLU A 66 -9.74 14.93 9.27
N GLU A 67 -9.93 16.00 10.05
CA GLU A 67 -9.97 17.37 9.56
C GLU A 67 -8.75 17.72 8.67
N GLY A 68 -9.03 18.18 7.46
CA GLY A 68 -8.03 18.62 6.49
C GLY A 68 -7.18 17.52 5.86
N ARG A 69 -7.44 16.22 6.12
CA ARG A 69 -6.65 15.14 5.53
C ARG A 69 -7.21 14.70 4.18
N LYS A 70 -6.35 14.70 3.17
CA LYS A 70 -6.61 14.17 1.83
C LYS A 70 -5.47 13.27 1.37
N PHE A 71 -5.79 12.26 0.58
CA PHE A 71 -4.84 11.38 -0.10
C PHE A 71 -5.10 11.48 -1.60
N HIS A 72 -4.03 11.62 -2.38
CA HIS A 72 -4.12 11.83 -3.82
C HIS A 72 -3.25 10.82 -4.53
N PHE A 73 -3.86 10.04 -5.42
CA PHE A 73 -3.14 9.20 -6.37
C PHE A 73 -3.14 9.90 -7.73
N PRO A 74 -1.97 10.37 -8.19
CA PRO A 74 -1.85 11.15 -9.42
C PRO A 74 -2.01 10.26 -10.66
N VAL A 75 -2.14 10.90 -11.82
CA VAL A 75 -2.05 10.20 -13.12
C VAL A 75 -0.72 9.45 -13.21
N MET A 76 -0.76 8.22 -13.73
CA MET A 76 0.40 7.36 -13.93
C MET A 76 0.54 6.99 -15.42
N ALA A 77 1.77 6.69 -15.85
CA ALA A 77 2.00 6.09 -17.16
C ALA A 77 1.22 4.77 -17.30
N PRO A 78 0.48 4.53 -18.39
CA PRO A 78 -0.32 3.32 -18.58
C PRO A 78 0.48 2.02 -18.40
N GLU A 79 1.73 1.98 -18.86
CA GLU A 79 2.61 0.82 -18.76
C GLU A 79 2.98 0.50 -17.31
N GLN A 80 3.21 1.55 -16.50
CA GLN A 80 3.50 1.40 -15.08
C GLN A 80 2.25 0.92 -14.33
N ALA A 81 1.09 1.50 -14.63
CA ALA A 81 -0.17 1.08 -14.03
C ALA A 81 -0.51 -0.38 -14.38
N GLN A 82 -0.32 -0.77 -15.64
CA GLN A 82 -0.51 -2.14 -16.10
C GLN A 82 0.41 -3.10 -15.35
N LYS A 83 1.70 -2.78 -15.23
CA LYS A 83 2.66 -3.60 -14.48
C LYS A 83 2.23 -3.83 -13.03
N HIS A 84 1.81 -2.78 -12.32
CA HIS A 84 1.34 -2.90 -10.94
C HIS A 84 0.03 -3.69 -10.84
N PHE A 85 -0.91 -3.46 -11.77
CA PHE A 85 -2.19 -4.14 -11.80
C PHE A 85 -2.02 -5.65 -12.07
N GLU A 86 -1.22 -6.01 -13.08
CA GLU A 86 -0.91 -7.40 -13.41
C GLU A 86 -0.14 -8.11 -12.29
N ALA A 87 0.76 -7.40 -11.59
CA ALA A 87 1.44 -7.94 -10.42
C ALA A 87 0.46 -8.32 -9.31
N ILE A 88 -0.50 -7.44 -8.99
CA ILE A 88 -1.55 -7.71 -8.01
C ILE A 88 -2.42 -8.89 -8.46
N LEU A 89 -2.87 -8.90 -9.72
CA LEU A 89 -3.67 -10.00 -10.27
C LEU A 89 -2.94 -11.34 -10.21
N GLY A 90 -1.66 -11.37 -10.61
CA GLY A 90 -0.85 -12.58 -10.60
C GLY A 90 -0.66 -13.14 -9.19
N ARG A 91 -0.37 -12.27 -8.21
CA ARG A 91 -0.27 -12.68 -6.79
C ARG A 91 -1.62 -13.08 -6.21
N TRP A 92 -2.70 -12.42 -6.59
CA TRP A 92 -4.06 -12.82 -6.18
C TRP A 92 -4.40 -14.21 -6.70
N MET A 93 -4.12 -14.51 -7.98
CA MET A 93 -4.32 -15.85 -8.55
C MET A 93 -3.49 -16.90 -7.80
N GLU A 94 -2.22 -16.60 -7.50
CA GLU A 94 -1.37 -17.50 -6.72
C GLU A 94 -1.92 -17.74 -5.30
N ALA A 95 -2.41 -16.69 -4.64
CA ALA A 95 -3.02 -16.75 -3.31
C ALA A 95 -4.29 -17.63 -3.27
N THR A 96 -4.91 -17.94 -4.42
CA THR A 96 -6.02 -18.92 -4.48
C THR A 96 -5.55 -20.37 -4.41
N THR A 97 -4.24 -20.62 -4.57
CA THR A 97 -3.66 -21.97 -4.63
C THR A 97 -2.76 -22.29 -3.44
N ARG A 98 -2.23 -21.26 -2.76
CA ARG A 98 -1.41 -21.37 -1.55
C ARG A 98 -1.50 -20.07 -0.75
N THR A 99 -1.17 -20.13 0.53
CA THR A 99 -0.99 -18.92 1.34
C THR A 99 0.28 -18.19 0.91
N LEU A 100 0.17 -16.89 0.64
CA LEU A 100 1.34 -16.03 0.39
C LEU A 100 1.88 -15.44 1.70
N PRO A 101 3.21 -15.44 1.91
CA PRO A 101 3.85 -14.90 3.11
C PRO A 101 3.87 -13.36 3.08
N ILE A 102 2.69 -12.73 3.21
CA ILE A 102 2.57 -11.28 3.29
C ILE A 102 1.45 -10.86 4.23
N HIS A 103 1.74 -9.85 5.06
CA HIS A 103 0.76 -9.21 5.93
C HIS A 103 0.82 -7.70 5.74
N CYS A 104 -0.34 -7.05 5.59
CA CYS A 104 -0.41 -5.63 5.22
C CYS A 104 0.30 -4.72 6.22
N GLU A 105 -0.03 -4.82 7.52
CA GLU A 105 0.56 -3.91 8.51
C GLU A 105 2.06 -4.15 8.70
N ALA A 106 2.49 -5.42 8.61
CA ALA A 106 3.91 -5.77 8.70
C ALA A 106 4.70 -5.23 7.49
N GLY A 107 4.14 -5.39 6.28
CA GLY A 107 4.76 -4.86 5.07
C GLY A 107 4.90 -3.33 5.10
N PHE A 108 3.87 -2.59 5.52
CA PHE A 108 3.98 -1.13 5.64
C PHE A 108 4.84 -0.66 6.82
N ALA A 109 4.95 -1.44 7.90
CA ALA A 109 5.91 -1.20 8.97
C ALA A 109 7.35 -1.30 8.43
N TRP A 110 7.65 -2.35 7.67
CA TRP A 110 8.93 -2.51 6.96
C TRP A 110 9.22 -1.30 6.06
N ILE A 111 8.30 -0.97 5.14
CA ILE A 111 8.46 0.11 4.16
C ILE A 111 8.69 1.45 4.84
N THR A 112 7.89 1.78 5.85
CA THR A 112 8.01 3.06 6.56
C THR A 112 9.31 3.14 7.36
N SER A 113 9.77 2.03 7.94
CA SER A 113 11.06 1.98 8.62
C SER A 113 12.21 2.19 7.64
N PHE A 114 12.20 1.44 6.53
CA PHE A 114 13.30 1.40 5.57
C PHE A 114 13.41 2.69 4.74
N TYR A 115 12.29 3.27 4.31
CA TYR A 115 12.27 4.44 3.42
C TYR A 115 11.80 5.75 4.07
N GLY A 116 11.04 5.68 5.17
CA GLY A 116 10.30 6.84 5.69
C GLY A 116 11.08 7.76 6.62
N GLY A 117 12.14 7.27 7.29
CA GLY A 117 12.83 8.01 8.36
C GLY A 117 14.27 8.40 8.01
N LYS A 118 14.61 9.70 8.09
CA LYS A 118 15.98 10.19 7.83
C LYS A 118 17.08 9.57 8.71
N LYS A 119 16.73 9.08 9.89
CA LYS A 119 17.70 8.57 10.87
C LYS A 119 18.10 7.11 10.61
N PHE A 120 17.20 6.31 10.03
CA PHE A 120 17.35 4.86 9.88
C PHE A 120 16.99 4.41 8.46
N ILE A 121 17.12 5.32 7.51
CA ILE A 121 16.88 5.04 6.11
C ILE A 121 17.89 4.00 5.61
N GLY A 122 17.40 2.99 4.89
CA GLY A 122 18.22 1.86 4.44
C GLY A 122 18.62 0.86 5.54
N ASP A 123 18.17 1.04 6.78
CA ASP A 123 18.43 0.11 7.88
C ASP A 123 17.54 -1.13 7.77
N HIS A 124 18.08 -2.17 7.15
CA HIS A 124 17.38 -3.40 6.84
C HIS A 124 17.02 -4.21 8.09
N GLU A 125 17.95 -4.34 9.04
CA GLU A 125 17.72 -5.08 10.29
C GLU A 125 16.59 -4.43 11.10
N ARG A 126 16.58 -3.10 11.18
CA ARG A 126 15.49 -2.37 11.81
C ARG A 126 14.16 -2.58 11.09
N ALA A 127 14.15 -2.53 9.75
CA ALA A 127 12.93 -2.71 8.97
C ALA A 127 12.31 -4.10 9.17
N ILE A 128 13.14 -5.15 9.24
CA ILE A 128 12.72 -6.50 9.62
C ILE A 128 12.11 -6.48 11.02
N SER A 129 12.81 -5.93 12.01
CA SER A 129 12.33 -5.90 13.40
C SER A 129 10.98 -5.19 13.57
N GLU A 130 10.77 -4.05 12.88
CA GLU A 130 9.50 -3.33 12.92
C GLU A 130 8.36 -4.14 12.25
N ALA A 131 8.67 -4.89 11.19
CA ALA A 131 7.71 -5.77 10.52
C ALA A 131 7.34 -6.98 11.38
N GLU A 132 8.32 -7.62 12.01
CA GLU A 132 8.11 -8.72 12.96
C GLU A 132 7.24 -8.26 14.12
N GLN A 133 7.57 -7.13 14.73
CA GLN A 133 6.79 -6.58 15.85
C GLN A 133 5.34 -6.27 15.44
N ALA A 134 5.13 -5.71 14.24
CA ALA A 134 3.79 -5.48 13.72
C ALA A 134 3.01 -6.78 13.47
N TYR A 135 3.68 -7.83 12.97
CA TYR A 135 3.05 -9.13 12.78
C TYR A 135 2.71 -9.82 14.11
N SER A 136 3.62 -9.80 15.10
CA SER A 136 3.37 -10.32 16.44
C SER A 136 2.15 -9.66 17.09
N THR A 137 2.03 -8.33 16.97
CA THR A 137 0.84 -7.61 17.47
C THR A 137 -0.44 -8.01 16.73
N ALA A 138 -0.36 -8.38 15.46
CA ALA A 138 -1.51 -8.90 14.71
C ALA A 138 -1.88 -10.32 15.17
N LEU A 139 -0.89 -11.19 15.43
CA LEU A 139 -1.10 -12.53 15.97
C LEU A 139 -1.77 -12.50 17.36
N ASP A 140 -1.39 -11.57 18.24
CA ASP A 140 -2.01 -11.40 19.56
C ASP A 140 -3.52 -11.15 19.51
N ARG A 141 -4.02 -10.63 18.37
CA ARG A 141 -5.42 -10.29 18.14
C ARG A 141 -6.11 -11.25 17.17
N ASP A 142 -5.37 -12.21 16.64
CA ASP A 142 -5.87 -13.14 15.65
C ASP A 142 -6.82 -14.16 16.28
N THR A 143 -7.93 -14.42 15.60
CA THR A 143 -8.92 -15.43 16.03
C THR A 143 -8.69 -16.79 15.37
N GLY A 144 -7.53 -16.99 14.73
CA GLY A 144 -7.10 -18.24 14.09
C GLY A 144 -6.80 -18.14 12.59
N TYR A 145 -7.03 -16.99 11.96
CA TYR A 145 -6.78 -16.82 10.53
C TYR A 145 -5.28 -16.71 10.20
N LEU A 146 -4.57 -15.85 10.91
CA LEU A 146 -3.12 -15.68 10.75
C LEU A 146 -2.36 -16.90 11.29
N LEU A 147 -2.76 -17.41 12.47
CA LEU A 147 -2.11 -18.56 13.09
C LEU A 147 -2.19 -19.83 12.21
N GLY A 148 -3.28 -20.02 11.46
CA GLY A 148 -3.41 -21.14 10.53
C GLY A 148 -2.57 -21.00 9.25
N ALA A 149 -2.04 -19.81 8.98
CA ALA A 149 -1.25 -19.47 7.80
C ALA A 149 0.25 -19.42 8.12
N PHE A 150 0.64 -18.52 9.04
CA PHE A 150 2.01 -18.36 9.53
C PHE A 150 1.95 -18.09 11.03
N GLU A 151 2.37 -19.06 11.84
CA GLU A 151 2.19 -19.01 13.29
C GLU A 151 3.12 -18.03 14.02
N SER A 152 4.15 -17.53 13.32
CA SER A 152 5.12 -16.59 13.88
C SER A 152 5.69 -15.64 12.82
N PRO A 153 6.32 -14.52 13.21
CA PRO A 153 7.05 -13.66 12.28
C PRO A 153 8.15 -14.40 11.51
N GLU A 154 8.85 -15.32 12.16
CA GLU A 154 9.89 -16.12 11.54
C GLU A 154 9.28 -17.03 10.45
N ALA A 155 8.12 -17.63 10.71
CA ALA A 155 7.41 -18.43 9.71
C ALA A 155 6.96 -17.58 8.50
N LEU A 156 6.51 -16.34 8.73
CA LEU A 156 6.16 -15.39 7.68
C LEU A 156 7.38 -15.03 6.81
N MET A 157 8.57 -14.94 7.39
CA MET A 157 9.78 -14.50 6.68
C MET A 157 10.67 -15.66 6.17
N ALA A 158 10.41 -16.89 6.59
CA ALA A 158 11.29 -18.04 6.35
C ALA A 158 11.60 -18.33 4.88
N SER A 159 10.68 -18.06 3.95
CA SER A 159 10.92 -18.28 2.52
C SER A 159 11.68 -17.14 1.84
N GLY A 160 11.86 -15.99 2.51
CA GLY A 160 12.40 -14.76 1.92
C GLY A 160 11.45 -14.04 0.97
N GLU A 161 10.26 -14.61 0.67
CA GLU A 161 9.31 -14.01 -0.27
C GLU A 161 8.61 -12.76 0.29
N PHE A 162 8.56 -12.60 1.61
CA PHE A 162 7.88 -11.47 2.27
C PHE A 162 8.32 -10.11 1.70
N GLU A 163 9.63 -9.91 1.60
CA GLU A 163 10.20 -8.66 1.09
C GLU A 163 9.96 -8.51 -0.42
N ALA A 164 10.13 -9.57 -1.19
CA ALA A 164 9.83 -9.53 -2.62
C ALA A 164 8.35 -9.14 -2.88
N LEU A 165 7.44 -9.69 -2.09
CA LEU A 165 6.00 -9.42 -2.17
C LEU A 165 5.67 -7.99 -1.74
N LEU A 166 6.24 -7.46 -0.65
CA LEU A 166 5.95 -6.08 -0.24
C LEU A 166 6.51 -5.05 -1.24
N HIS A 167 7.67 -5.30 -1.85
CA HIS A 167 8.19 -4.41 -2.91
C HIS A 167 7.30 -4.45 -4.14
N GLN A 168 6.79 -5.63 -4.50
CA GLN A 168 5.94 -5.79 -5.65
C GLN A 168 4.54 -5.18 -5.43
N LEU A 169 3.96 -5.34 -4.24
CA LEU A 169 2.54 -5.07 -3.99
C LEU A 169 2.26 -3.80 -3.19
N TYR A 170 3.14 -3.40 -2.27
CA TYR A 170 2.87 -2.33 -1.30
C TYR A 170 3.71 -1.08 -1.50
N VAL A 171 4.98 -1.22 -1.92
CA VAL A 171 5.83 -0.06 -2.24
C VAL A 171 5.19 0.87 -3.27
N PRO A 172 4.55 0.40 -4.36
CA PRO A 172 3.91 1.30 -5.33
C PRO A 172 2.82 2.20 -4.71
N LEU A 173 2.05 1.66 -3.77
CA LEU A 173 1.05 2.44 -3.03
C LEU A 173 1.72 3.46 -2.09
N TRP A 174 2.77 3.05 -1.39
CA TRP A 174 3.53 3.96 -0.52
C TRP A 174 4.14 5.12 -1.32
N GLU A 175 4.76 4.84 -2.48
CA GLU A 175 5.33 5.85 -3.36
C GLU A 175 4.27 6.83 -3.88
N ALA A 176 3.12 6.30 -4.34
CA ALA A 176 2.00 7.11 -4.81
C ALA A 176 1.44 8.01 -3.70
N GLU A 177 1.34 7.52 -2.47
CA GLU A 177 0.85 8.30 -1.33
C GLU A 177 1.86 9.36 -0.86
N GLN A 178 3.15 9.02 -0.84
CA GLN A 178 4.22 9.93 -0.42
C GLN A 178 4.60 10.96 -1.48
N GLY A 179 4.28 10.69 -2.76
CA GLY A 179 4.76 11.47 -3.90
C GLY A 179 6.29 11.41 -4.02
N LYS A 180 6.88 10.26 -3.70
CA LYS A 180 8.34 10.03 -3.66
C LYS A 180 8.66 8.66 -4.24
N SER A 181 9.82 8.52 -4.87
CA SER A 181 10.34 7.19 -5.17
C SER A 181 11.14 6.61 -4.00
N ALA A 182 10.90 5.34 -3.70
CA ALA A 182 11.69 4.53 -2.78
C ALA A 182 13.16 4.45 -3.22
N ALA A 183 13.44 4.34 -4.52
CA ALA A 183 14.80 4.31 -5.05
C ALA A 183 15.56 5.62 -4.78
N GLU A 184 14.90 6.76 -4.95
CA GLU A 184 15.46 8.09 -4.68
C GLU A 184 15.75 8.31 -3.19
N GLN A 185 14.96 7.69 -2.30
CA GLN A 185 15.18 7.82 -0.87
C GLN A 185 16.55 7.21 -0.48
N ILE A 186 16.90 6.03 -0.99
CA ILE A 186 18.19 5.39 -0.71
C ILE A 186 19.35 6.14 -1.39
N GLY A 187 19.18 6.52 -2.66
CA GLY A 187 20.23 7.17 -3.45
C GLY A 187 20.60 8.59 -2.98
N SER A 188 19.76 9.25 -2.16
CA SER A 188 20.07 10.57 -1.59
C SER A 188 21.08 10.53 -0.43
N MET A 189 21.64 9.35 -0.11
CA MET A 189 22.63 9.15 0.95
C MET A 189 24.07 8.99 0.44
N GLU A 190 24.27 8.87 -0.87
CA GLU A 190 25.60 8.86 -1.53
C GLU A 190 25.98 10.27 -2.01
#